data_AF-M1AR19-F1
#
_entry.id   AF-M1AR19-F1
#
_cell.length_a   1.000
_cell.length_b   1.000
_cell.length_c   1.000
_cell.angle_alpha   90.00
_cell.angle_beta   90.00
_cell.angle_gamma   90.00
#
_symmetry.space_group_name_H-M   'P 1'
#
loop_
_entity.id
_entity.type
_entity.pdbx_description
1 polymer ?
#
loop_
_entity_poly.entity_id
_entity_poly.type
_entity_poly.pdbx_seq_one_letter_code
_entity_poly.pdbx_strand_id
1 'polypeptide(L)'
;MVAHVGDFGISKILAVSKSVVHTETLGTLGYIAPEYGTEGIVYTSGDVYSYGIMLMEVLTKRRPTDEEICNGNLDLRKWITQSFSGSMMDVVMPIQYFF
;
A
#
# COMPACT_ATOMS: atom_id res chain seq x y z
N MET A 1 -7.32 -18.07 -12.37
CA MET A 1 -8.16 -16.97 -11.85
C MET A 1 -7.63 -15.64 -12.37
N VAL A 2 -8.47 -14.62 -12.56
CA VAL A 2 -8.06 -13.28 -13.02
C VAL A 2 -8.57 -12.24 -12.02
N ALA A 3 -7.66 -11.44 -11.48
CA ALA A 3 -7.99 -10.35 -10.57
C ALA A 3 -8.43 -9.11 -11.35
N HIS A 4 -9.41 -8.39 -10.81
CA HIS A 4 -9.91 -7.12 -11.34
C HIS A 4 -9.93 -6.09 -10.21
N VAL A 5 -9.60 -4.83 -10.53
CA VAL A 5 -9.63 -3.72 -9.56
C VAL A 5 -11.04 -3.14 -9.51
N GLY A 6 -11.53 -2.78 -8.32
CA GLY A 6 -12.86 -2.21 -8.09
C GLY A 6 -12.86 -1.14 -7.01
N ASP A 7 -14.05 -0.73 -6.58
CA ASP A 7 -14.28 0.30 -5.55
C ASP A 7 -13.70 1.69 -5.88
N PHE A 8 -14.11 2.23 -7.04
CA PHE A 8 -13.71 3.57 -7.49
C PHE A 8 -14.57 4.70 -6.91
N GLY A 9 -15.28 4.47 -5.79
CA GLY A 9 -16.26 5.41 -5.23
C GLY A 9 -15.67 6.76 -4.79
N ILE A 10 -14.37 6.79 -4.53
CA ILE A 10 -13.61 7.99 -4.14
C ILE A 10 -12.60 8.45 -5.20
N SER A 11 -12.53 7.76 -6.34
CA SER A 11 -11.57 8.07 -7.41
C SER A 11 -11.86 9.42 -8.06
N LYS A 12 -10.81 10.09 -8.52
CA LYS A 12 -10.90 11.40 -9.19
C LYS A 12 -10.44 11.28 -10.63
N ILE A 13 -11.21 11.84 -11.55
CA ILE A 13 -10.80 11.97 -12.96
C ILE A 13 -9.89 13.20 -13.06
N LEU A 14 -8.66 12.98 -13.50
CA LEU A 14 -7.68 14.03 -13.75
C LEU A 14 -7.74 14.49 -15.20
N ALA A 15 -7.68 15.81 -15.43
CA ALA A 15 -7.45 16.34 -16.77
C ALA A 15 -6.00 16.05 -17.17
N VAL A 16 -5.75 15.85 -18.48
CA VAL A 16 -4.42 15.48 -19.02
C VAL A 16 -3.29 16.43 -18.58
N SER A 17 -3.60 17.70 -18.31
CA SER A 17 -2.66 18.73 -17.86
C SER A 17 -2.47 18.81 -16.33
N LYS A 18 -3.18 18.00 -15.55
CA LYS A 18 -3.23 18.12 -14.09
C LYS A 18 -2.90 16.79 -13.42
N SER A 19 -1.72 16.70 -12.83
CA SER A 19 -1.26 15.52 -12.06
C SER A 19 -1.71 15.54 -10.59
N VAL A 20 -2.48 16.56 -10.18
CA VAL A 20 -2.72 16.92 -8.79
C VAL A 20 -4.18 17.31 -8.54
N VAL A 21 -4.84 16.69 -7.56
CA VAL A 21 -6.18 17.08 -7.09
C VAL A 21 -6.21 17.11 -5.57
N HIS A 22 -6.87 18.12 -5.00
CA HIS A 22 -7.14 18.17 -3.56
C HIS A 22 -8.40 17.37 -3.25
N THR A 23 -8.40 16.64 -2.14
CA THR A 23 -9.58 15.90 -1.68
C THR A 23 -9.71 15.98 -0.17
N GLU A 24 -10.95 16.04 0.30
CA GLU A 24 -11.28 15.99 1.73
C GLU A 24 -11.49 14.54 2.21
N THR A 25 -11.50 13.57 1.29
CA THR A 25 -11.69 12.15 1.59
C THR A 25 -10.37 11.52 1.99
N LEU A 26 -10.30 10.99 3.23
CA LEU A 26 -9.15 10.22 3.69
C LEU A 26 -9.12 8.85 3.01
N GLY A 27 -7.94 8.44 2.54
CA GLY A 27 -7.71 7.07 2.06
C GLY A 27 -7.73 6.03 3.19
N THR A 28 -7.45 4.78 2.87
CA THR A 28 -7.39 3.69 3.85
C THR A 28 -6.03 3.67 4.56
N LEU A 29 -6.04 3.74 5.90
CA LEU A 29 -4.82 3.71 6.72
C LEU A 29 -3.93 2.51 6.37
N GLY A 30 -2.61 2.72 6.32
CA GLY A 30 -1.63 1.72 5.90
C GLY A 30 -1.35 1.71 4.40
N TYR A 31 -2.29 2.19 3.57
CA TYR A 31 -2.12 2.31 2.11
C TYR A 31 -1.83 3.73 1.65
N ILE A 32 -2.06 4.72 2.52
CA ILE A 32 -1.84 6.14 2.24
C ILE A 32 -0.35 6.42 2.11
N ALA A 33 0.04 7.07 1.02
CA ALA A 33 1.40 7.54 0.82
C ALA A 33 1.74 8.64 1.85
N PRO A 34 2.95 8.65 2.42
CA PRO A 34 3.31 9.57 3.51
C PRO A 34 3.14 11.06 3.16
N GLU A 35 3.34 11.42 1.89
CA GLU A 35 3.12 12.76 1.36
C GLU A 35 1.64 13.22 1.43
N TYR A 36 0.71 12.27 1.33
CA TYR A 36 -0.73 12.55 1.30
C TYR A 36 -1.24 13.11 2.64
N GLY A 37 -0.72 12.60 3.76
CA GLY A 37 -1.13 13.01 5.10
C GLY A 37 -0.64 14.41 5.50
N THR A 38 0.30 14.97 4.74
CA THR A 38 0.92 16.28 5.05
C THR A 38 0.25 17.41 4.30
N GLU A 39 -0.16 17.18 3.05
CA GLU A 39 -0.68 18.24 2.17
C GLU A 39 -2.17 18.07 1.81
N GLY A 40 -2.78 16.89 2.04
CA GLY A 40 -4.16 16.61 1.60
C GLY A 40 -4.30 16.55 0.07
N ILE A 41 -3.18 16.35 -0.61
CA ILE A 41 -3.06 16.38 -2.05
C ILE A 41 -2.95 14.94 -2.58
N VAL A 42 -3.81 14.61 -3.55
CA VAL A 42 -3.79 13.34 -4.27
C VAL A 42 -2.95 13.48 -5.53
N TYR A 43 -2.04 12.53 -5.71
CA TYR A 43 -1.20 12.38 -6.90
C TYR A 43 -1.37 10.98 -7.47
N THR A 44 -1.14 10.81 -8.76
CA THR A 44 -1.06 9.47 -9.38
C THR A 44 0.05 8.61 -8.77
N SER A 45 1.11 9.24 -8.22
CA SER A 45 2.15 8.54 -7.45
C SER A 45 1.62 7.92 -6.15
N GLY A 46 0.55 8.49 -5.59
CA GLY A 46 -0.15 7.91 -4.43
C GLY A 46 -0.76 6.55 -4.76
N ASP A 47 -1.42 6.42 -5.92
CA ASP A 47 -1.96 5.14 -6.39
C ASP A 47 -0.85 4.10 -6.59
N VAL A 48 0.31 4.51 -7.12
CA VAL A 48 1.50 3.65 -7.27
C VAL A 48 2.01 3.19 -5.91
N TYR A 49 2.05 4.07 -4.92
CA TYR A 49 2.44 3.72 -3.55
C TYR A 49 1.47 2.71 -2.94
N SER A 50 0.17 2.97 -2.99
CA SER A 50 -0.86 2.08 -2.44
C SER A 50 -0.84 0.71 -3.11
N TYR A 51 -0.60 0.66 -4.43
CA TYR A 51 -0.40 -0.59 -5.16
C TYR A 51 0.85 -1.36 -4.67
N GLY A 52 1.95 -0.67 -4.37
CA GLY A 52 3.14 -1.28 -3.77
C GLY A 52 2.85 -1.93 -2.41
N ILE A 53 2.07 -1.26 -1.56
CA ILE A 53 1.63 -1.83 -0.28
C ILE A 53 0.72 -3.05 -0.48
N MET A 54 -0.22 -3.00 -1.44
CA MET A 54 -1.08 -4.14 -1.78
C MET A 54 -0.25 -5.36 -2.24
N LEU A 55 0.77 -5.15 -3.07
CA LEU A 55 1.68 -6.24 -3.45
C LEU A 55 2.42 -6.82 -2.25
N MET A 56 2.90 -5.97 -1.35
CA MET A 56 3.54 -6.40 -0.10
C MET A 56 2.58 -7.21 0.78
N GLU A 57 1.33 -6.77 0.93
CA GLU A 57 0.29 -7.51 1.66
C GLU A 57 0.05 -8.89 1.04
N VAL A 58 -0.09 -8.98 -0.28
CA VAL A 58 -0.31 -10.26 -0.98
C VAL A 58 0.88 -11.21 -0.83
N LEU A 59 2.10 -10.71 -0.96
CA LEU A 59 3.31 -11.53 -0.89
C LEU A 59 3.60 -12.03 0.53
N THR A 60 3.28 -11.24 1.55
CA THR A 60 3.56 -11.56 2.96
C THR A 60 2.37 -12.17 3.68
N LYS A 61 1.16 -12.03 3.11
CA LYS A 61 -0.13 -12.33 3.75
C LYS A 61 -0.35 -11.58 5.06
N ARG A 62 0.32 -10.44 5.26
CA ARG A 62 0.20 -9.58 6.44
C ARG A 62 -0.49 -8.28 6.07
N ARG A 63 -1.49 -7.90 6.85
CA ARG A 63 -2.21 -6.64 6.65
C ARG A 63 -1.26 -5.47 6.95
N PRO A 64 -1.36 -4.35 6.21
CA PRO A 64 -0.57 -3.15 6.53
C PRO A 64 -0.80 -2.59 7.93
N THR A 65 -1.93 -2.92 8.55
CA THR A 65 -2.33 -2.52 9.91
C THR A 65 -2.29 -3.68 10.90
N ASP A 66 -1.49 -4.71 10.63
CA ASP A 66 -1.33 -5.84 11.54
C ASP A 66 -0.77 -5.38 12.89
N GLU A 67 -1.33 -5.88 14.00
CA GLU A 67 -0.95 -5.45 15.36
C GLU A 67 0.54 -5.71 15.65
N GLU A 68 1.13 -6.79 15.13
CA GLU A 68 2.57 -7.06 15.32
C GLU A 68 3.45 -5.99 14.65
N ILE A 69 2.98 -5.45 13.52
CA ILE A 69 3.69 -4.40 12.78
C ILE A 69 3.47 -3.04 13.47
N CYS A 70 2.22 -2.74 13.83
CA CYS A 70 1.85 -1.47 14.46
C CYS A 70 2.42 -1.32 15.88
N ASN A 71 2.46 -2.39 16.68
CA ASN A 71 3.02 -2.37 18.04
C ASN A 71 4.53 -2.06 18.05
N GLY A 72 5.23 -2.34 16.94
CA GLY A 72 6.63 -1.92 16.72
C GLY A 72 6.79 -0.45 16.29
N ASN A 73 5.70 0.32 16.15
CA ASN A 73 5.66 1.62 15.46
C ASN A 73 6.24 1.56 14.03
N LEU A 74 6.08 0.41 13.36
CA LEU A 74 6.51 0.20 11.99
C LEU A 74 5.33 0.33 11.03
N ASP A 75 5.62 0.71 9.80
CA ASP A 75 4.74 0.46 8.66
C ASP A 75 5.17 -0.85 7.98
N LEU A 76 4.28 -1.48 7.22
CA LEU A 76 4.56 -2.77 6.56
C LEU A 76 5.84 -2.73 5.73
N ARG A 77 6.10 -1.63 5.03
CA ARG A 77 7.32 -1.44 4.24
C ARG A 77 8.59 -1.49 5.12
N LYS A 78 8.60 -0.77 6.24
CA LYS A 78 9.72 -0.80 7.20
C LYS A 78 9.90 -2.18 7.79
N TRP A 79 8.81 -2.85 8.18
CA TRP A 79 8.88 -4.21 8.70
C TRP A 79 9.54 -5.14 7.68
N ILE A 80 9.09 -5.15 6.42
CA ILE A 80 9.70 -5.96 5.35
C ILE A 80 11.18 -5.62 5.19
N THR A 81 11.53 -4.33 5.16
CA THR A 81 12.92 -3.87 4.97
C THR A 81 13.83 -4.33 6.11
N GLN A 82 13.31 -4.35 7.35
CA GLN A 82 14.05 -4.82 8.53
C GLN A 82 14.14 -6.35 8.61
N SER A 83 13.09 -7.06 8.20
CA SER A 83 13.08 -8.52 8.10
C SER A 83 14.05 -9.04 7.03
N PHE A 84 14.39 -8.21 6.05
CA PHE A 84 15.35 -8.47 4.98
C PHE A 84 16.82 -8.47 5.48
N SER A 85 17.16 -9.39 6.37
CA SER A 85 18.53 -9.53 6.91
C SER A 85 19.43 -10.48 6.10
N GLY A 86 18.89 -11.17 5.09
CA GLY A 86 19.67 -12.07 4.24
C GLY A 86 18.97 -12.54 2.95
N SER A 87 17.67 -12.82 2.98
CA SER A 87 16.94 -13.31 1.80
C SER A 87 15.50 -12.79 1.71
N MET A 88 15.04 -12.54 0.48
CA MET A 88 13.64 -12.21 0.20
C MET A 88 12.67 -13.32 0.64
N MET A 89 13.16 -14.55 0.68
CA MET A 89 12.36 -15.74 1.03
C MET A 89 11.93 -15.74 2.49
N ASP A 90 12.57 -14.94 3.35
CA ASP A 90 12.24 -14.87 4.77
C ASP A 90 10.91 -14.13 5.04
N VAL A 91 10.46 -13.35 4.05
CA VAL A 91 9.27 -12.49 4.15
C VAL A 91 8.16 -12.95 3.20
N VAL A 92 8.52 -13.57 2.07
CA VAL A 92 7.56 -14.05 1.08
C VAL A 92 6.94 -15.37 1.55
N MET A 93 5.62 -15.48 1.47
CA MET A 93 4.95 -16.72 1.83
C MET A 93 5.33 -17.87 0.87
N PRO A 94 5.45 -19.12 1.37
CA PRO A 94 5.75 -20.26 0.50
C PRO A 94 4.70 -20.44 -0.60
N ILE A 95 5.16 -20.76 -1.82
CA ILE A 95 4.32 -20.95 -3.02
C ILE A 95 3.20 -21.98 -2.80
N GLN A 96 3.38 -22.93 -1.88
CA GLN A 96 2.40 -23.94 -1.51
C GLN A 96 1.07 -23.35 -0.98
N TYR A 97 1.05 -22.11 -0.50
CA TYR A 97 -0.15 -21.46 0.03
C TYR A 97 -0.97 -20.68 -1.02
N PHE A 98 -0.53 -20.68 -2.29
CA PHE A 98 -1.21 -20.02 -3.40
C PHE A 98 -2.12 -20.95 -4.22
N PHE A 99 -2.15 -22.27 -3.94
CA PHE A 99 -2.93 -23.27 -4.68
C PHE A 99 -3.71 -24.20 -3.75
#